data_AF-A0A8J5M2B6-F1
#
_entry.id   AF-A0A8J5M2B6-F1
#
_cell.length_a   1.000
_cell.length_b   1.000
_cell.length_c   1.000
_cell.angle_alpha   90.00
_cell.angle_beta   90.00
_cell.angle_gamma   90.00
#
_symmetry.space_group_name_H-M   'P 1'
#
loop_
_entity.id
_entity.type
_entity.pdbx_description
1 polymer ?
#
loop_
_entity_poly.entity_id
_entity_poly.type
_entity_poly.pdbx_seq_one_letter_code
_entity_poly.pdbx_strand_id
1 'polypeptide(L)'
;MDTKDAAKCGTDKLMLTASEAMGVSELLKDLVKLDSVTVALQSESLTMSVVRDLFDHSISKYPVMKKYLSSNASIVSNPVFEQKTTGKDESGDEEESQISFAQQALKHRRLTGTSEMYIDTAFIPPTSKLIFTDHRHGATETG
;
A
#
# COMPACT_ATOMS: atom_id res chain seq x y z
N MET A 1 16.55 21.85 60.25
CA MET A 1 16.66 20.75 59.27
C MET A 1 17.33 21.32 58.04
N ASP A 2 18.63 21.14 57.94
CA ASP A 2 19.48 21.64 56.86
C ASP A 2 19.20 20.89 55.55
N THR A 3 18.84 21.61 54.51
CA THR A 3 18.47 21.08 53.18
C THR A 3 19.69 20.80 52.29
N LYS A 4 20.86 20.54 52.89
CA LYS A 4 22.14 20.54 52.15
C LYS A 4 22.54 19.18 51.56
N ASP A 5 21.91 18.08 51.97
CA ASP A 5 22.34 16.73 51.59
C ASP A 5 21.46 16.02 50.52
N ALA A 6 20.45 16.69 49.96
CA ALA A 6 19.59 16.09 48.93
C ALA A 6 20.21 16.08 47.51
N ALA A 7 21.36 16.75 47.31
CA ALA A 7 21.98 16.91 45.99
C ALA A 7 22.80 15.71 45.50
N LYS A 8 22.85 14.60 46.25
CA LYS A 8 23.52 13.36 45.83
C LYS A 8 22.53 12.25 45.46
N CYS A 9 21.41 12.62 44.86
CA CYS A 9 20.55 11.66 44.20
C CYS A 9 21.10 11.47 42.78
N GLY A 10 21.73 10.34 42.48
CA GLY A 10 22.27 10.01 41.14
C GLY A 10 21.18 9.82 40.06
N THR A 11 20.03 10.46 40.21
CA THR A 11 18.88 10.48 39.29
C THR A 11 19.21 11.15 37.97
N ASP A 12 20.17 12.08 37.95
CA ASP A 12 20.69 12.72 36.74
C ASP A 12 21.33 11.71 35.78
N LYS A 13 21.93 10.62 36.29
CA LYS A 13 22.44 9.52 35.47
C LYS A 13 21.35 8.57 34.94
N LEU A 14 20.14 8.64 35.51
CA LEU A 14 19.01 7.80 35.13
C LEU A 14 18.05 8.49 34.14
N MET A 15 18.12 9.82 34.06
CA MET A 15 17.36 10.59 33.07
C MET A 15 18.11 10.62 31.74
N LEU A 16 17.37 10.47 30.64
CA LEU A 16 17.93 10.70 29.32
C LEU A 16 18.45 12.13 29.23
N THR A 17 19.64 12.30 28.66
CA THR A 17 20.12 13.61 28.24
C THR A 17 19.19 14.18 27.16
N ALA A 18 19.19 15.50 26.97
CA ALA A 18 18.37 16.12 25.94
C ALA A 18 18.64 15.54 24.53
N SER A 19 19.91 15.20 24.23
CA SER A 19 20.28 14.57 22.95
C SER A 19 19.69 13.18 22.81
N GLU A 20 19.74 12.36 23.86
CA GLU A 20 19.17 11.01 23.83
C GLU A 20 17.64 11.07 23.74
N ALA A 21 16.99 11.99 24.46
CA ALA A 21 15.55 12.19 24.38
C ALA A 21 15.08 12.58 22.97
N MET A 22 15.85 13.44 22.28
CA MET A 22 15.59 13.76 20.87
C MET A 22 15.75 12.53 19.97
N GLY A 23 16.83 11.75 20.16
CA GLY A 23 17.06 10.53 19.39
C GLY A 23 15.96 9.48 19.59
N VAL A 24 15.48 9.30 20.82
CA VAL A 24 14.35 8.41 21.13
C VAL A 24 13.07 8.92 20.48
N SER A 25 12.83 10.24 20.47
CA SER A 25 11.66 10.82 19.82
C SER A 25 11.68 10.61 18.30
N GLU A 26 12.84 10.75 17.67
CA GLU A 26 13.01 10.48 16.23
C GLU A 26 12.81 9.00 15.91
N LEU A 27 13.44 8.12 16.69
CA LEU A 27 13.25 6.68 16.56
C LEU A 27 11.78 6.28 16.72
N LEU A 28 11.07 6.87 17.68
CA LEU A 28 9.64 6.61 17.88
C LEU A 28 8.81 6.95 16.63
N LYS A 29 9.12 8.05 15.94
CA LYS A 29 8.43 8.42 14.69
C LYS A 29 8.62 7.35 13.62
N ASP A 30 9.82 6.81 13.51
CA ASP A 30 10.11 5.75 12.54
C ASP A 30 9.47 4.41 12.93
N LEU A 31 9.43 4.08 14.22
CA LEU A 31 8.70 2.90 14.72
C LEU A 31 7.21 3.00 14.45
N VAL A 32 6.58 4.17 14.61
CA VAL A 32 5.15 4.38 14.28
C VAL A 32 4.88 4.15 12.79
N LYS A 33 5.80 4.57 11.90
CA LYS A 33 5.68 4.30 10.47
C LYS A 33 5.74 2.80 10.19
N LEU A 34 6.70 2.09 10.77
CA LEU A 34 6.88 0.65 10.58
C LEU A 34 5.72 -0.15 11.18
N ASP A 35 5.21 0.26 12.34
CA ASP A 35 4.02 -0.32 12.96
C ASP A 35 2.84 -0.28 11.99
N SER A 36 2.61 0.88 11.35
CA SER A 36 1.54 1.01 10.34
C SER A 36 1.66 0.01 9.18
N VAL A 37 2.89 -0.31 8.76
CA VAL A 37 3.14 -1.32 7.72
C VAL A 37 2.83 -2.72 8.26
N THR A 38 3.30 -3.05 9.47
CA THR A 38 3.04 -4.36 10.06
C THR A 38 1.55 -4.62 10.30
N VAL A 39 0.79 -3.60 10.73
CA VAL A 39 -0.67 -3.66 10.85
C VAL A 39 -1.32 -3.88 9.49
N ALA A 40 -0.87 -3.19 8.44
CA ALA A 40 -1.40 -3.40 7.09
C ALA A 40 -1.14 -4.84 6.57
N LEU A 41 0.03 -5.40 6.86
CA LEU A 41 0.40 -6.77 6.47
C LEU A 41 -0.43 -7.85 7.17
N GLN A 42 -1.06 -7.54 8.30
CA GLN A 42 -1.90 -8.48 9.04
C GLN A 42 -3.33 -8.58 8.46
N SER A 43 -3.66 -7.81 7.43
CA SER A 43 -4.98 -7.86 6.78
C SER A 43 -5.23 -9.20 6.08
N GLU A 44 -6.41 -9.78 6.29
CA GLU A 44 -6.81 -11.06 5.68
C GLU A 44 -7.02 -11.00 4.16
N SER A 45 -7.33 -9.82 3.61
CA SER A 45 -7.60 -9.60 2.18
C SER A 45 -6.38 -9.06 1.40
N LEU A 46 -5.19 -9.23 1.96
CA LEU A 46 -3.94 -8.70 1.41
C LEU A 46 -3.51 -9.48 0.16
N THR A 47 -3.23 -8.76 -0.93
CA THR A 47 -2.68 -9.35 -2.16
C THR A 47 -1.17 -9.18 -2.21
N MET A 48 -0.46 -10.09 -2.88
CA MET A 48 1.01 -10.04 -2.98
C MET A 48 1.53 -8.75 -3.62
N SER A 49 0.78 -8.15 -4.54
CA SER A 49 1.14 -6.84 -5.10
C SER A 49 1.12 -5.74 -4.02
N VAL A 50 0.13 -5.75 -3.12
CA VAL A 50 0.06 -4.78 -2.01
C VAL A 50 1.22 -4.99 -1.04
N VAL A 51 1.60 -6.24 -0.76
CA VAL A 51 2.79 -6.56 0.03
C VAL A 51 4.05 -5.96 -0.60
N ARG A 52 4.20 -6.06 -1.93
CA ARG A 52 5.34 -5.48 -2.65
C ARG A 52 5.36 -3.97 -2.60
N ASP A 53 4.24 -3.31 -2.83
CA ASP A 53 4.14 -1.86 -2.69
C ASP A 53 4.60 -1.39 -1.30
N LEU A 54 4.14 -2.08 -0.24
CA LEU A 54 4.55 -1.78 1.14
C LEU A 54 6.04 -2.01 1.40
N PHE A 55 6.61 -3.09 0.86
CA PHE A 55 8.02 -3.43 1.07
C PHE A 55 8.95 -2.53 0.26
N ASP A 56 8.63 -2.25 -1.00
CA ASP A 56 9.41 -1.35 -1.84
C ASP A 56 9.40 0.07 -1.28
N HIS A 57 8.26 0.54 -0.77
CA HIS A 57 8.18 1.82 -0.05
C HIS A 57 9.02 1.82 1.24
N SER A 58 8.99 0.72 2.00
CA SER A 58 9.82 0.56 3.21
C SER A 58 11.32 0.53 2.88
N ILE A 59 11.72 -0.10 1.77
CA ILE A 59 13.11 -0.12 1.28
C ILE A 59 13.54 1.28 0.82
N SER A 60 12.65 2.02 0.14
CA SER A 60 12.91 3.39 -0.29
C SER A 60 13.23 4.30 0.90
N LYS A 61 12.45 4.19 1.99
CA LYS A 61 12.68 4.98 3.20
C LYS A 61 13.84 4.47 4.06
N TYR A 62 14.00 3.15 4.16
CA TYR A 62 15.00 2.48 5.00
C TYR A 62 15.83 1.49 4.16
N PRO A 63 16.85 1.97 3.43
CA PRO A 63 17.63 1.13 2.50
C PRO A 63 18.27 -0.10 3.15
N VAL A 64 18.55 -0.04 4.45
CA VAL A 64 19.07 -1.17 5.25
C VAL A 64 18.16 -2.40 5.20
N MET A 65 16.85 -2.23 5.00
CA MET A 65 15.88 -3.33 4.96
C MET A 65 15.91 -4.12 3.65
N LYS A 66 16.57 -3.61 2.61
CA LYS A 66 16.65 -4.24 1.28
C LYS A 66 17.15 -5.68 1.33
N LYS A 67 18.08 -5.99 2.25
CA LYS A 67 18.62 -7.34 2.45
C LYS A 67 17.53 -8.36 2.81
N TYR A 68 16.44 -7.92 3.43
CA TYR A 68 15.37 -8.76 3.97
C TYR A 68 14.09 -8.68 3.15
N LEU A 69 13.78 -7.51 2.58
CA LEU A 69 12.49 -7.24 1.94
C LEU A 69 12.52 -7.25 0.40
N SER A 70 13.71 -7.25 -0.20
CA SER A 70 13.84 -7.31 -1.67
C SER A 70 13.18 -8.57 -2.23
N SER A 71 12.62 -8.47 -3.44
CA SER A 71 12.10 -9.63 -4.20
C SER A 71 13.13 -10.73 -4.45
N ASN A 72 14.42 -10.40 -4.29
CA ASN A 72 15.55 -11.33 -4.40
C ASN A 72 16.23 -11.63 -3.06
N ALA A 73 15.61 -11.29 -1.93
CA ALA A 73 16.18 -11.60 -0.62
C ALA A 73 16.28 -13.12 -0.44
N SER A 74 17.35 -13.60 0.19
CA SER A 74 17.60 -15.05 0.36
C SER A 74 16.51 -15.78 1.16
N ILE A 75 15.66 -15.05 1.89
CA ILE A 75 14.52 -15.58 2.63
C ILE A 75 13.31 -15.88 1.72
N VAL A 76 13.27 -15.30 0.52
CA VAL A 76 12.18 -15.49 -0.44
C VAL A 76 12.31 -16.86 -1.08
N SER A 77 11.32 -17.72 -0.84
CA SER A 77 11.28 -19.09 -1.35
C SER A 77 11.09 -19.15 -2.87
N ASN A 78 10.30 -18.24 -3.45
CA ASN A 78 10.06 -18.18 -4.89
C ASN A 78 10.20 -16.74 -5.43
N PRO A 79 11.44 -16.32 -5.79
CA PRO A 79 11.72 -14.97 -6.27
C PRO A 79 10.98 -14.60 -7.56
N VAL A 80 10.74 -15.58 -8.43
CA VAL A 80 10.12 -15.37 -9.75
C VAL A 80 8.66 -14.94 -9.61
N PHE A 81 7.96 -15.51 -8.63
CA PHE A 81 6.56 -15.16 -8.34
C PHE A 81 6.44 -13.75 -7.77
N GLU A 82 7.37 -13.34 -6.90
CA GLU A 82 7.35 -12.01 -6.26
C GLU A 82 7.83 -10.88 -7.18
N GLN A 83 8.69 -11.16 -8.16
CA GLN A 83 9.10 -10.15 -9.16
C GLN A 83 8.02 -9.83 -10.18
N LYS A 84 7.19 -10.81 -10.56
CA LYS A 84 6.20 -10.58 -11.63
C LYS A 84 5.09 -9.60 -11.22
N THR A 85 4.94 -9.33 -9.92
CA THR A 85 3.95 -8.39 -9.39
C THR A 85 4.40 -6.94 -9.32
N THR A 86 5.69 -6.63 -9.53
CA THR A 86 6.21 -5.25 -9.45
C THR A 86 6.07 -4.55 -10.81
N GLY A 87 4.91 -3.93 -11.06
CA GLY A 87 4.77 -2.89 -12.09
C GLY A 87 5.59 -1.68 -11.65
N LYS A 88 6.66 -1.38 -12.38
CA LYS A 88 7.72 -0.50 -11.95
C LYS A 88 7.49 0.90 -12.52
N ASP A 89 6.87 1.80 -11.76
CA ASP A 89 6.74 3.21 -12.14
C ASP A 89 7.25 4.11 -10.99
N GLU A 90 8.36 4.78 -11.25
CA GLU A 90 8.94 5.82 -10.39
C GLU A 90 8.35 7.18 -10.77
N SER A 91 7.64 7.84 -9.87
CA SER A 91 7.47 9.31 -9.91
C SER A 91 7.13 9.87 -8.52
N GLY A 92 7.84 10.93 -8.15
CA GLY A 92 7.51 11.81 -7.04
C GLY A 92 6.51 12.87 -7.49
N ASP A 93 5.55 13.23 -6.64
CA ASP A 93 5.67 14.38 -5.74
C ASP A 93 4.44 14.47 -4.82
N GLU A 94 4.61 15.34 -3.84
CA GLU A 94 4.01 15.49 -2.53
C GLU A 94 2.50 15.80 -2.53
N GLU A 95 1.79 15.23 -1.55
CA GLU A 95 0.70 15.88 -0.79
C GLU A 95 0.53 15.03 0.48
N GLU A 96 1.33 15.37 1.50
CA GLU A 96 1.60 14.59 2.70
C GLU A 96 1.11 15.34 3.93
N SER A 97 -0.09 15.06 4.44
CA SER A 97 -0.42 15.48 5.81
C SER A 97 -1.45 14.64 6.56
N GLN A 98 -2.11 13.64 5.94
CA GLN A 98 -3.11 12.83 6.68
C GLN A 98 -3.15 11.32 6.39
N ILE A 99 -2.31 10.78 5.50
CA ILE A 99 -2.29 9.34 5.20
C ILE A 99 -1.11 8.64 5.87
N SER A 100 -1.35 7.46 6.45
CA SER A 100 -0.34 6.66 7.14
C SER A 100 0.79 6.22 6.19
N PHE A 101 1.96 5.90 6.72
CA PHE A 101 3.11 5.46 5.92
C PHE A 101 2.78 4.23 5.05
N ALA A 102 1.99 3.29 5.58
CA ALA A 102 1.45 2.19 4.76
C ALA A 102 0.48 2.67 3.66
N GLN A 103 -0.38 3.65 3.94
CA GLN A 103 -1.29 4.22 2.93
C GLN A 103 -0.55 5.01 1.85
N GLN A 104 0.57 5.66 2.20
CA GLN A 104 1.46 6.33 1.24
C GLN A 104 1.98 5.35 0.19
N ALA A 105 2.44 4.17 0.63
CA ALA A 105 2.87 3.11 -0.28
C ALA A 105 1.80 2.69 -1.31
N LEU A 106 0.52 2.72 -0.91
CA LEU A 106 -0.61 2.27 -1.75
C LEU A 106 -1.22 3.36 -2.62
N LYS A 107 -0.86 4.64 -2.40
CA LYS A 107 -1.42 5.77 -3.16
C LYS A 107 -1.06 5.70 -4.64
N HIS A 108 0.14 5.22 -4.99
CA HIS A 108 0.60 5.08 -6.38
C HIS A 108 -0.27 4.13 -7.22
N ARG A 109 -1.00 3.20 -6.58
CA ARG A 109 -1.98 2.33 -7.25
C ARG A 109 -3.27 3.06 -7.63
N ARG A 110 -3.70 4.06 -6.84
CA ARG A 110 -4.98 4.76 -7.09
C ARG A 110 -4.88 5.75 -8.24
N LEU A 111 -3.70 6.30 -8.49
CA LEU A 111 -3.45 7.18 -9.64
C LEU A 111 -3.24 6.41 -10.95
N THR A 112 -3.07 5.09 -10.87
CA THR A 112 -2.90 4.18 -12.01
C THR A 112 -4.03 3.16 -12.17
N GLY A 113 -5.05 3.24 -11.31
CA GLY A 113 -6.37 2.67 -11.57
C GLY A 113 -7.04 3.48 -12.66
N THR A 114 -6.58 3.28 -13.89
CA THR A 114 -7.23 3.68 -15.12
C THR A 114 -7.89 5.07 -15.05
N SER A 115 -7.16 6.10 -15.47
CA SER A 115 -7.73 7.01 -16.47
C SER A 115 -7.96 6.20 -17.76
N GLU A 116 -8.74 5.12 -17.67
CA GLU A 116 -9.55 4.66 -18.78
C GLU A 116 -10.47 5.85 -18.98
N MET A 117 -10.07 6.70 -19.92
CA MET A 117 -11.04 7.41 -20.73
C MET A 117 -11.96 6.31 -21.25
N TYR A 118 -12.99 5.96 -20.46
CA TYR A 118 -14.08 5.15 -20.93
C TYR A 118 -14.57 5.88 -22.17
N ILE A 119 -14.30 5.30 -23.34
CA ILE A 119 -15.17 5.60 -24.45
C ILE A 119 -16.52 5.15 -23.95
N ASP A 120 -17.44 6.11 -23.85
CA ASP A 120 -18.82 5.84 -23.46
C ASP A 120 -19.38 4.73 -24.35
N THR A 121 -19.42 3.51 -23.83
CA THR A 121 -19.96 2.33 -24.51
C THR A 121 -21.48 2.26 -24.39
N ALA A 122 -22.16 3.35 -23.99
CA ALA A 122 -23.63 3.41 -23.97
C ALA A 122 -24.27 3.18 -25.35
N PHE A 123 -23.47 3.10 -26.43
CA PHE A 123 -23.93 2.65 -27.74
C PHE A 123 -23.09 1.51 -28.31
N ILE A 124 -23.14 0.34 -27.66
CA ILE A 124 -22.83 -0.93 -28.35
C ILE A 124 -24.17 -1.52 -28.80
N PRO A 125 -24.52 -1.47 -30.11
CA PRO A 125 -25.72 -2.15 -30.58
C PRO A 125 -25.58 -3.66 -30.37
N PRO A 126 -26.60 -4.34 -29.83
CA PRO A 126 -26.50 -5.75 -29.47
C PRO A 126 -26.22 -6.61 -30.71
N THR A 127 -25.13 -7.36 -30.68
CA THR A 127 -24.78 -8.35 -31.70
C THR A 127 -25.59 -9.63 -31.47
N SER A 128 -26.91 -9.55 -31.58
CA SER A 128 -27.79 -10.72 -31.62
C SER A 128 -28.52 -10.74 -32.96
N LYS A 129 -27.93 -11.43 -33.94
CA LYS A 129 -28.71 -11.93 -35.08
C LYS A 129 -29.59 -13.06 -34.54
N LEU A 130 -30.85 -12.76 -34.22
CA LEU A 130 -31.85 -13.80 -34.03
C LEU A 130 -31.95 -14.56 -35.35
N ILE A 131 -31.48 -15.80 -35.30
CA ILE A 131 -31.79 -16.84 -36.25
C ILE A 131 -33.31 -17.08 -36.23
N PHE A 132 -33.86 -16.97 -37.44
CA PHE A 132 -35.24 -17.15 -37.87
C PHE A 132 -35.99 -18.27 -37.13
N THR A 133 -37.00 -17.90 -36.34
CA THR A 133 -38.17 -18.75 -36.11
C THR A 133 -39.40 -17.86 -36.01
N ASP A 134 -40.23 -17.83 -37.05
CA ASP A 134 -41.66 -17.65 -36.82
C ASP A 134 -42.48 -18.60 -37.68
N HIS A 135 -43.50 -19.12 -37.01
CA HIS A 135 -44.37 -20.19 -37.38
C HIS A 135 -45.42 -19.73 -38.39
N ARG A 136 -45.70 -20.65 -39.31
CA ARG A 136 -47.01 -20.89 -39.94
C ARG A 136 -48.18 -20.38 -39.06
N HIS A 137 -49.01 -19.47 -39.57
CA HIS A 137 -50.50 -19.55 -39.68
C HIS A 137 -51.14 -18.15 -39.80
N GLY A 138 -52.04 -17.99 -40.78
CA GLY A 138 -53.11 -17.00 -40.70
C GLY A 138 -53.35 -16.16 -41.96
N ALA A 139 -54.02 -16.73 -42.97
CA ALA A 139 -54.84 -15.96 -43.89
C ALA A 139 -56.05 -16.81 -44.31
N THR A 140 -57.11 -16.71 -43.52
CA THR A 140 -58.48 -17.02 -43.94
C THR A 140 -59.03 -15.84 -44.76
N GLU A 141 -60.10 -16.13 -45.51
CA GLU A 141 -61.13 -15.21 -46.05
C GLU A 141 -60.86 -14.64 -47.47
N THR A 142 -61.46 -15.22 -48.53
CA THR A 142 -62.84 -15.05 -49.06
C THR A 142 -63.09 -13.69 -49.73
N GLY A 143 -63.40 -13.75 -51.03
CA GLY A 143 -63.82 -12.63 -51.88
C GLY A 143 -63.65 -12.97 -53.35
#